data_AF-A0A1H9D6E2-F1
#
_entry.id   AF-A0A1H9D6E2-F1
#
_cell.length_a   1.000
_cell.length_b   1.000
_cell.length_c   1.000
_cell.angle_alpha   90.00
_cell.angle_beta   90.00
_cell.angle_gamma   90.00
#
_symmetry.space_group_name_H-M   'P 1'
#
loop_
_entity.id
_entity.type
_entity.pdbx_description
1 polymer ?
#
loop_
_entity_poly.entity_id
_entity_poly.type
_entity_poly.pdbx_seq_one_letter_code
_entity_poly.pdbx_strand_id
1 'polypeptide(L)'
;MNVNNHCPKCTSELVIEKGKFNVYAFCPNCFEQQSIPKDNQNCCYSPEILPVRINMRGGGFQIRQQCNNCGHSFGLALKKSDFDLNKIKLRDEHKAEQFHKMAAIEYAEFKVKFDTFKNENYTFENQFPGYNEYLKSETWQFKRKSVLKRDNFICQSCLANKATQIHHLTYKHVFNEPLFDLISVCFRCHEIITKMDRKIESDKII
;
A
#
# COMPACT_ATOMS: atom_id res chain seq x y z
N MET A 1 5.23 22.77 0.17
CA MET A 1 4.55 21.54 -0.33
C MET A 1 3.07 21.49 0.02
N ASN A 2 2.19 21.32 -0.98
CA ASN A 2 0.79 20.97 -0.78
C ASN A 2 0.64 19.45 -0.86
N VAL A 3 0.55 18.80 0.30
CA VAL A 3 0.10 17.40 0.37
C VAL A 3 -1.40 17.43 0.09
N ASN A 4 -1.88 16.63 -0.87
CA ASN A 4 -3.31 16.47 -1.04
C ASN A 4 -3.87 15.82 0.23
N ASN A 5 -4.83 16.47 0.89
CA ASN A 5 -5.43 15.93 2.11
C ASN A 5 -6.41 14.78 1.84
N HIS A 6 -6.69 14.45 0.57
CA HIS A 6 -7.62 13.40 0.20
C HIS A 6 -6.93 12.28 -0.57
N CYS A 7 -7.38 11.06 -0.31
CA CYS A 7 -6.90 9.84 -0.94
C CYS A 7 -7.20 9.86 -2.45
N PRO A 8 -6.22 9.59 -3.33
CA PRO A 8 -6.45 9.56 -4.78
C PRO A 8 -7.33 8.38 -5.23
N LYS A 9 -7.50 7.35 -4.38
CA LYS A 9 -8.28 6.14 -4.72
C LYS A 9 -9.74 6.23 -4.29
N CYS A 10 -9.99 6.68 -3.06
CA CYS A 10 -11.34 6.65 -2.46
C CYS A 10 -11.80 8.01 -1.93
N THR A 11 -11.03 9.08 -2.17
CA THR A 11 -11.33 10.47 -1.75
C THR A 11 -11.48 10.71 -0.25
N SER A 12 -11.31 9.69 0.59
CA SER A 12 -11.31 9.84 2.05
C SER A 12 -10.14 10.71 2.50
N GLU A 13 -10.31 11.42 3.62
CA GLU A 13 -9.25 12.20 4.23
C GLU A 13 -8.05 11.31 4.61
N LEU A 14 -6.84 11.82 4.39
CA LEU A 14 -5.59 11.14 4.70
C LEU A 14 -5.13 11.46 6.12
N VAL A 15 -4.58 10.45 6.80
CA VAL A 15 -3.76 10.68 7.99
C VAL A 15 -2.38 11.13 7.52
N ILE A 16 -1.91 12.28 8.01
CA ILE A 16 -0.64 12.88 7.59
C ILE A 16 0.34 12.91 8.77
N GLU A 17 1.51 12.31 8.58
CA GLU A 17 2.63 12.32 9.52
C GLU A 17 3.82 13.08 8.94
N LYS A 18 4.21 14.18 9.60
CA LYS A 18 5.37 14.97 9.20
C LYS A 18 6.64 14.34 9.76
N GLY A 19 7.36 13.62 8.92
CA GLY A 19 8.72 13.16 9.22
C GLY A 19 9.75 14.29 9.13
N LYS A 20 11.00 13.99 9.48
CA LYS A 20 12.16 14.85 9.26
C LYS A 20 12.49 14.96 7.78
N PHE A 21 12.46 13.84 7.05
CA PHE A 21 12.90 13.77 5.65
C PHE A 21 11.75 13.75 4.64
N ASN A 22 10.68 13.04 4.95
CA ASN A 22 9.48 12.96 4.12
C ASN A 22 8.25 13.39 4.92
N VAL A 23 7.18 13.74 4.20
CA VAL A 23 5.83 13.71 4.75
C VAL A 23 5.21 12.38 4.32
N TYR A 24 4.75 11.61 5.30
CA TYR A 24 4.05 10.36 5.05
C TYR A 24 2.55 10.63 5.16
N ALA A 25 1.77 10.02 4.28
CA ALA A 25 0.33 10.07 4.34
C ALA A 25 -0.25 8.69 4.07
N PHE A 26 -1.31 8.31 4.75
CA PHE A 26 -2.02 7.07 4.46
C PHE A 26 -3.52 7.21 4.60
N CYS A 27 -4.25 6.43 3.82
CA CYS A 27 -5.70 6.41 3.85
C CYS A 27 -6.19 5.41 4.89
N PRO A 28 -7.00 5.83 5.89
CA PRO A 28 -7.54 4.91 6.88
C PRO A 28 -8.58 3.93 6.29
N ASN A 29 -9.12 4.24 5.11
CA ASN A 29 -10.18 3.44 4.48
C ASN A 29 -9.65 2.43 3.46
N CYS A 30 -8.72 2.79 2.57
CA CYS A 30 -8.22 1.85 1.55
C CYS A 30 -6.76 1.45 1.74
N PHE A 31 -6.11 1.95 2.80
CA PHE A 31 -4.71 1.69 3.10
C PHE A 31 -3.74 2.06 1.96
N GLU A 32 -4.13 3.04 1.12
CA GLU A 32 -3.20 3.66 0.19
C GLU A 32 -2.21 4.51 0.96
N GLN A 33 -0.92 4.33 0.71
CA GLN A 33 0.16 5.10 1.34
C GLN A 33 0.85 6.00 0.33
N GLN A 34 1.38 7.13 0.81
CA GLN A 34 2.19 8.07 0.06
C GLN A 34 3.38 8.49 0.92
N SER A 35 4.55 8.57 0.30
CA SER A 35 5.73 9.22 0.88
C SER A 35 6.13 10.35 -0.03
N ILE A 36 6.11 11.57 0.50
CA ILE A 36 6.36 12.80 -0.25
C ILE A 36 7.66 13.39 0.31
N PRO A 37 8.78 13.33 -0.45
CA PRO A 37 10.04 13.94 -0.03
C PRO A 37 9.85 15.43 0.23
N LYS A 38 10.52 15.99 1.24
CA LYS A 38 10.48 17.44 1.46
C LYS A 38 11.19 18.20 0.34
N ASP A 39 10.70 19.41 0.05
CA ASP A 39 11.28 20.29 -0.97
C ASP A 39 12.59 20.91 -0.47
N ASN A 40 13.25 21.62 -1.37
CA ASN A 40 14.51 22.30 -1.10
C ASN A 40 14.39 23.46 -0.08
N GLN A 41 13.18 23.85 0.31
CA GLN A 41 12.93 24.85 1.36
C GLN A 41 12.71 24.21 2.73
N ASN A 42 12.40 22.92 2.79
CA ASN A 42 12.00 22.25 4.04
C ASN A 42 12.80 20.98 4.35
N CYS A 43 13.85 20.66 3.57
CA CYS A 43 14.61 19.43 3.72
C CYS A 43 15.37 19.28 5.05
N CYS A 44 15.62 20.38 5.75
CA CYS A 44 16.22 20.45 7.08
C CYS A 44 15.89 21.80 7.75
N TYR A 45 16.35 22.01 8.98
CA TYR A 45 16.07 23.23 9.76
C TYR A 45 16.65 24.52 9.11
N SER A 46 17.82 24.42 8.50
CA SER A 46 18.46 25.53 7.79
C SER A 46 18.97 25.02 6.43
N PRO A 47 18.15 25.00 5.37
CA PRO A 47 18.57 24.56 4.05
C PRO A 47 19.58 25.52 3.42
N GLU A 48 20.67 24.98 2.89
CA GLU A 48 21.64 25.73 2.08
C GLU A 48 21.80 25.01 0.75
N ILE A 49 21.09 25.45 -0.28
CA ILE A 49 20.99 24.73 -1.56
C ILE A 49 22.05 25.23 -2.53
N LEU A 50 22.93 24.34 -2.96
CA LEU A 50 24.02 24.66 -3.87
C LEU A 50 23.97 23.77 -5.13
N PRO A 51 24.38 24.28 -6.30
CA PRO A 51 24.65 23.42 -7.45
C PRO A 51 25.90 22.57 -7.19
N VAL A 52 25.81 21.28 -7.46
CA VAL A 52 26.91 20.31 -7.32
C VAL A 52 27.04 19.46 -8.58
N ARG A 53 28.27 19.01 -8.87
CA ARG A 53 28.58 18.06 -9.93
C ARG A 53 28.38 16.62 -9.43
N ILE A 54 27.66 15.82 -10.20
CA ILE A 54 27.49 14.38 -9.98
C ILE A 54 28.10 13.64 -11.15
N ASN A 55 29.12 12.83 -10.88
CA ASN A 55 29.77 12.01 -11.90
C ASN A 55 28.87 10.86 -12.32
N MET A 56 28.79 10.63 -13.63
CA MET A 56 28.01 9.57 -14.25
C MET A 56 28.92 8.38 -14.58
N ARG A 57 28.34 7.18 -14.63
CA ARG A 57 29.09 5.95 -14.97
C ARG A 57 29.82 5.99 -16.33
N GLY A 58 29.39 6.85 -17.26
CA GLY A 58 30.01 7.04 -18.57
C GLY A 58 31.07 8.15 -18.66
N GLY A 59 31.65 8.60 -17.53
CA GLY A 59 32.72 9.60 -17.49
C GLY A 59 32.27 11.06 -17.65
N GLY A 60 31.00 11.31 -17.98
CA GLY A 60 30.39 12.64 -17.93
C GLY A 60 29.93 13.03 -16.52
N PHE A 61 29.42 14.27 -16.36
CA PHE A 61 28.78 14.72 -15.12
C PHE A 61 27.47 15.44 -15.39
N GLN A 62 26.58 15.46 -14.39
CA GLN A 62 25.39 16.30 -14.33
C GLN A 62 25.57 17.37 -13.25
N ILE A 63 24.82 18.47 -13.36
CA ILE A 63 24.69 19.45 -12.29
C ILE A 63 23.33 19.25 -11.65
N ARG A 64 23.29 19.11 -10.32
CA ARG A 64 22.05 19.02 -9.54
C ARG A 64 22.11 19.93 -8.34
N GLN A 65 20.97 20.18 -7.72
CA GLN A 65 20.92 20.85 -6.43
C GLN A 65 21.20 19.86 -5.32
N GLN A 66 22.11 20.20 -4.40
CA GLN A 66 22.29 19.50 -3.14
C GLN A 66 22.25 20.50 -1.99
N CYS A 67 21.57 20.14 -0.90
CA CYS A 67 21.67 20.88 0.35
C CYS A 67 23.03 20.62 1.01
N ASN A 68 23.82 21.67 1.22
CA ASN A 68 25.10 21.59 1.91
C ASN A 68 24.95 21.15 3.38
N ASN A 69 23.81 21.45 4.02
CA ASN A 69 23.59 21.14 5.43
C ASN A 69 23.05 19.73 5.69
N CYS A 70 22.25 19.16 4.78
CA CYS A 70 21.66 17.83 4.98
C CYS A 70 22.05 16.79 3.92
N GLY A 71 22.68 17.16 2.81
CA GLY A 71 23.08 16.23 1.75
C GLY A 71 21.97 15.81 0.78
N HIS A 72 20.71 16.19 1.04
CA HIS A 72 19.58 15.91 0.15
C HIS A 72 19.83 16.50 -1.25
N SER A 73 19.56 15.73 -2.29
CA SER A 73 19.67 16.17 -3.69
C SER A 73 18.28 16.34 -4.33
N PHE A 74 18.01 17.48 -4.96
CA PHE A 74 16.67 17.85 -5.44
C PHE A 74 16.57 17.94 -6.96
N GLY A 75 15.35 17.78 -7.44
CA GLY A 75 14.94 18.17 -8.80
C GLY A 75 15.62 17.36 -9.90
N LEU A 76 15.50 17.88 -11.12
CA LEU A 76 16.14 17.34 -12.32
C LEU A 76 17.56 17.90 -12.50
N ALA A 77 18.27 17.40 -13.51
CA ALA A 77 19.55 17.97 -13.89
C ALA A 77 19.37 19.42 -14.38
N LEU A 78 20.23 20.32 -13.88
CA LEU A 78 20.29 21.71 -14.31
C LEU A 78 21.09 21.84 -15.61
N LYS A 79 20.80 22.88 -16.41
CA LYS A 79 21.51 23.13 -17.66
C LYS A 79 22.93 23.60 -17.36
N LYS A 80 23.91 23.00 -18.03
CA LYS A 80 25.34 23.33 -17.84
C LYS A 80 25.70 24.75 -18.28
N SER A 81 24.97 25.29 -19.26
CA SER A 81 25.14 26.66 -19.78
C SER A 81 24.97 27.73 -18.71
N ASP A 82 24.24 27.43 -17.64
CA ASP A 82 23.81 28.43 -16.67
C ASP A 82 24.87 28.63 -15.55
N PHE A 83 26.00 27.91 -15.61
CA PHE A 83 26.99 27.90 -14.55
C PHE A 83 28.42 27.99 -15.09
N ASP A 84 29.27 28.71 -14.36
CA ASP A 84 30.72 28.59 -14.50
C ASP A 84 31.14 27.23 -13.95
N LEU A 85 31.36 26.29 -14.86
CA LEU A 85 31.63 24.89 -14.51
C LEU A 85 32.80 24.80 -13.52
N ASN A 86 33.85 25.61 -13.64
CA ASN A 86 35.06 25.52 -12.82
C ASN A 86 34.82 25.84 -11.34
N LYS A 87 33.72 26.54 -11.01
CA LYS A 87 33.37 26.92 -9.64
C LYS A 87 32.43 25.93 -8.95
N ILE A 88 31.89 24.96 -9.67
CA ILE A 88 30.92 24.01 -9.12
C ILE A 88 31.68 22.88 -8.41
N LYS A 89 31.37 22.72 -7.12
CA LYS A 89 31.92 21.65 -6.28
C LYS A 89 31.36 20.28 -6.68
N LEU A 90 32.10 19.23 -6.36
CA LEU A 90 31.56 17.86 -6.40
C LEU A 90 30.48 17.68 -5.33
N ARG A 91 29.52 16.80 -5.59
CA ARG A 91 28.52 16.38 -4.62
C ARG A 91 29.21 15.80 -3.38
N ASP A 92 28.73 16.19 -2.21
CA ASP A 92 29.14 15.57 -0.95
C ASP A 92 28.44 14.21 -0.84
N GLU A 93 29.15 13.15 -1.25
CA GLU A 93 28.65 11.78 -1.27
C GLU A 93 28.41 11.24 0.14
N HIS A 94 29.23 11.61 1.12
CA HIS A 94 29.06 11.16 2.50
C HIS A 94 27.78 11.74 3.12
N LYS A 95 27.52 13.05 2.96
CA LYS A 95 26.27 13.66 3.43
C LYS A 95 25.06 13.09 2.68
N ALA A 96 25.19 12.84 1.38
CA ALA A 96 24.13 12.20 0.63
C ALA A 96 23.80 10.79 1.16
N GLU A 97 24.82 9.97 1.41
CA GLU A 97 24.65 8.63 1.97
C GLU A 97 24.00 8.68 3.35
N GLN A 98 24.49 9.57 4.23
CA GLN A 98 23.89 9.79 5.55
C GLN A 98 22.42 10.20 5.45
N PHE A 99 22.09 11.10 4.53
CA PHE A 99 20.70 11.49 4.25
C PHE A 99 19.84 10.28 3.88
N HIS A 100 20.30 9.48 2.90
CA HIS A 100 19.56 8.31 2.43
C HIS A 100 19.38 7.27 3.53
N LYS A 101 20.42 7.01 4.34
CA LYS A 101 20.35 6.08 5.46
C LYS A 101 19.30 6.52 6.49
N MET A 102 19.32 7.80 6.87
CA MET A 102 18.37 8.32 7.87
C MET A 102 16.93 8.38 7.33
N ALA A 103 16.75 8.74 6.05
CA ALA A 103 15.45 8.71 5.39
C ALA A 103 14.88 7.29 5.29
N ALA A 104 15.74 6.29 5.05
CA ALA A 104 15.33 4.89 5.01
C ALA A 104 14.89 4.36 6.39
N ILE A 105 15.60 4.74 7.45
CA ILE A 105 15.21 4.40 8.84
C ILE A 105 13.85 5.02 9.18
N GLU A 106 13.69 6.32 8.89
CA GLU A 106 12.41 7.01 9.14
C GLU A 106 11.26 6.36 8.36
N TYR A 107 11.46 5.99 7.10
CA TYR A 107 10.46 5.27 6.33
C TYR A 107 10.14 3.90 6.93
N ALA A 108 11.14 3.16 7.41
CA ALA A 108 10.93 1.87 8.07
C ALA A 108 10.09 2.02 9.36
N GLU A 109 10.34 3.05 10.17
CA GLU A 109 9.54 3.35 11.36
C GLU A 109 8.08 3.68 11.01
N PHE A 110 7.87 4.53 10.00
CA PHE A 110 6.53 4.80 9.47
C PHE A 110 5.86 3.52 8.98
N LYS A 111 6.60 2.69 8.24
CA LYS A 111 6.10 1.47 7.63
C LYS A 111 5.61 0.47 8.69
N VAL A 112 6.35 0.31 9.78
CA VAL A 112 5.93 -0.54 10.91
C VAL A 112 4.61 -0.04 11.50
N LYS A 113 4.50 1.26 11.81
CA LYS A 113 3.26 1.84 12.37
C LYS A 113 2.07 1.66 11.43
N PHE A 114 2.29 1.94 10.14
CA PHE A 114 1.27 1.80 9.11
C PHE A 114 0.82 0.34 8.94
N ASP A 115 1.76 -0.61 8.91
CA ASP A 115 1.43 -2.03 8.77
C ASP A 115 0.69 -2.55 10.01
N THR A 116 1.05 -2.12 11.23
CA THR A 116 0.27 -2.40 12.44
C THR A 116 -1.15 -1.85 12.32
N PHE A 117 -1.30 -0.57 11.99
CA PHE A 117 -2.61 0.05 11.81
C PHE A 117 -3.45 -0.68 10.76
N LYS A 118 -2.83 -1.00 9.61
CA LYS A 118 -3.49 -1.76 8.54
C LYS A 118 -3.95 -3.11 9.06
N ASN A 119 -3.09 -3.89 9.71
CA ASN A 119 -3.46 -5.23 10.18
C ASN A 119 -4.61 -5.20 11.21
N GLU A 120 -4.66 -4.19 12.08
CA GLU A 120 -5.72 -4.03 13.07
C GLU A 120 -7.05 -3.57 12.47
N ASN A 121 -7.02 -2.79 11.38
CA ASN A 121 -8.20 -2.18 10.78
C ASN A 121 -8.61 -2.82 9.44
N TYR A 122 -7.83 -3.77 8.92
CA TYR A 122 -8.10 -4.42 7.65
C TYR A 122 -9.30 -5.35 7.78
N THR A 123 -10.28 -5.10 6.93
CA THR A 123 -11.48 -5.89 6.77
C THR A 123 -11.55 -6.44 5.35
N PHE A 124 -12.43 -7.41 5.15
CA PHE A 124 -12.69 -7.98 3.84
C PHE A 124 -13.19 -6.93 2.82
N GLU A 125 -13.91 -5.91 3.30
CA GLU A 125 -14.39 -4.79 2.48
C GLU A 125 -13.25 -3.96 1.88
N ASN A 126 -12.10 -3.91 2.55
CA ASN A 126 -10.92 -3.21 2.03
C ASN A 126 -10.29 -3.98 0.85
N GLN A 127 -10.39 -5.31 0.87
CA GLN A 127 -9.91 -6.17 -0.22
C GLN A 127 -10.86 -6.19 -1.41
N PHE A 128 -12.16 -6.22 -1.12
CA PHE A 128 -13.23 -6.33 -2.10
C PHE A 128 -14.27 -5.24 -1.84
N PRO A 129 -14.02 -4.00 -2.29
CA PRO A 129 -14.96 -2.90 -2.12
C PRO A 129 -16.31 -3.22 -2.78
N GLY A 130 -17.41 -2.95 -2.07
CA GLY A 130 -18.77 -3.27 -2.46
C GLY A 130 -19.19 -4.72 -2.14
N TYR A 131 -18.38 -5.50 -1.43
CA TYR A 131 -18.69 -6.92 -1.17
C TYR A 131 -19.92 -7.08 -0.29
N ASN A 132 -20.06 -6.27 0.77
CA ASN A 132 -21.25 -6.32 1.61
C ASN A 132 -22.54 -5.96 0.86
N GLU A 133 -22.48 -5.01 -0.08
CA GLU A 133 -23.58 -4.66 -0.99
C GLU A 133 -23.85 -5.80 -1.98
N TYR A 134 -22.80 -6.40 -2.53
CA TYR A 134 -22.91 -7.54 -3.45
C TYR A 134 -23.63 -8.72 -2.78
N LEU A 135 -23.30 -9.05 -1.53
CA LEU A 135 -23.98 -10.11 -0.78
C LEU A 135 -25.48 -9.82 -0.52
N LYS A 136 -25.91 -8.56 -0.63
CA LYS A 136 -27.33 -8.16 -0.55
C LYS A 136 -28.01 -8.13 -1.92
N SER A 137 -27.26 -8.19 -3.02
CA SER A 137 -27.77 -8.09 -4.38
C SER A 137 -28.61 -9.30 -4.81
N GLU A 138 -29.53 -9.08 -5.76
CA GLU A 138 -30.34 -10.15 -6.36
C GLU A 138 -29.47 -11.23 -7.04
N THR A 139 -28.39 -10.81 -7.70
CA THR A 139 -27.43 -11.69 -8.36
C THR A 139 -26.83 -12.71 -7.37
N TRP A 140 -26.35 -12.23 -6.22
CA TRP A 140 -25.81 -13.13 -5.20
C TRP A 140 -26.91 -14.03 -4.61
N GLN A 141 -28.09 -13.48 -4.31
CA GLN A 141 -29.20 -14.27 -3.78
C GLN A 141 -29.63 -15.38 -4.75
N PHE A 142 -29.58 -15.13 -6.06
CA PHE A 142 -29.81 -16.14 -7.09
C PHE A 142 -28.74 -17.23 -7.08
N LYS A 143 -27.45 -16.88 -7.07
CA LYS A 143 -26.35 -17.85 -6.97
C LYS A 143 -26.47 -18.70 -5.71
N ARG A 144 -26.71 -18.04 -4.57
CA ARG A 144 -26.90 -18.69 -3.26
C ARG A 144 -28.01 -19.74 -3.29
N LYS A 145 -29.20 -19.38 -3.81
CA LYS A 145 -30.33 -20.31 -3.94
C LYS A 145 -30.01 -21.48 -4.89
N SER A 146 -29.34 -21.19 -5.99
CA SER A 146 -28.98 -22.20 -7.00
C SER A 146 -28.03 -23.27 -6.43
N VAL A 147 -27.03 -22.85 -5.66
CA VAL A 147 -26.05 -23.76 -5.04
C VAL A 147 -26.69 -24.59 -3.93
N LEU A 148 -27.50 -23.96 -3.06
CA LEU A 148 -28.26 -24.70 -2.03
C LEU A 148 -29.19 -25.75 -2.65
N LYS A 149 -29.85 -25.42 -3.77
CA LYS A 149 -30.72 -26.35 -4.48
C LYS A 149 -29.93 -27.48 -5.15
N ARG A 150 -28.81 -27.17 -5.80
CA ARG A 150 -27.88 -28.17 -6.39
C ARG A 150 -27.48 -29.22 -5.36
N ASP A 151 -27.16 -28.76 -4.15
CA ASP A 151 -26.65 -29.60 -3.06
C ASP A 151 -27.79 -30.19 -2.19
N ASN A 152 -29.06 -30.10 -2.64
CA ASN A 152 -30.25 -30.57 -1.93
C ASN A 152 -30.36 -30.07 -0.48
N PHE A 153 -29.84 -28.86 -0.19
CA PHE A 153 -29.75 -28.30 1.15
C PHE A 153 -29.00 -29.21 2.15
N ILE A 154 -28.11 -30.08 1.68
CA ILE A 154 -27.25 -30.93 2.52
C ILE A 154 -25.86 -30.29 2.59
N CYS A 155 -25.30 -30.21 3.79
CA CYS A 155 -23.93 -29.72 3.99
C CYS A 155 -22.93 -30.63 3.27
N GLN A 156 -22.18 -30.09 2.30
CA GLN A 156 -21.23 -30.87 1.52
C GLN A 156 -19.91 -31.18 2.25
N SER A 157 -19.72 -30.64 3.46
CA SER A 157 -18.58 -30.97 4.31
C SER A 157 -18.88 -32.17 5.22
N CYS A 158 -19.94 -32.09 6.02
CA CYS A 158 -20.24 -33.16 6.99
C CYS A 158 -21.30 -34.16 6.52
N LEU A 159 -22.02 -33.86 5.43
CA LEU A 159 -23.08 -34.69 4.84
C LEU A 159 -24.26 -35.05 5.76
N ALA A 160 -24.26 -34.55 7.01
CA ALA A 160 -25.25 -34.89 8.02
C ALA A 160 -26.24 -33.75 8.32
N ASN A 161 -25.78 -32.50 8.23
CA ASN A 161 -26.56 -31.33 8.63
C ASN A 161 -27.16 -30.61 7.42
N LYS A 162 -28.27 -29.90 7.64
CA LYS A 162 -28.84 -28.98 6.65
C LYS A 162 -27.84 -27.87 6.34
N ALA A 163 -27.58 -27.63 5.05
CA ALA A 163 -26.83 -26.47 4.59
C ALA A 163 -27.67 -25.19 4.70
N THR A 164 -27.06 -24.16 5.26
CA THR A 164 -27.68 -22.84 5.45
C THR A 164 -26.80 -21.70 4.97
N GLN A 165 -25.54 -22.00 4.63
CA GLN A 165 -24.53 -21.04 4.20
C GLN A 165 -23.88 -21.50 2.91
N ILE A 166 -23.31 -20.53 2.18
CA ILE A 166 -22.46 -20.79 1.02
C ILE A 166 -21.05 -20.41 1.41
N HIS A 167 -20.13 -21.33 1.21
CA HIS A 167 -18.71 -21.09 1.37
C HIS A 167 -18.07 -20.87 -0.01
N HIS A 168 -17.19 -19.88 -0.12
CA HIS A 168 -16.40 -19.63 -1.32
C HIS A 168 -15.16 -20.52 -1.29
N LEU A 169 -14.98 -21.38 -2.29
CA LEU A 169 -13.76 -22.19 -2.45
C LEU A 169 -12.57 -21.32 -2.92
N THR A 170 -12.87 -20.21 -3.57
CA THR A 170 -11.88 -19.20 -3.96
C THR A 170 -12.56 -17.84 -4.08
N TYR A 171 -11.81 -16.78 -3.79
CA TYR A 171 -12.22 -15.39 -4.01
C TYR A 171 -11.68 -14.80 -5.31
N LYS A 172 -11.00 -15.61 -6.16
CA LYS A 172 -10.41 -15.15 -7.43
C LYS A 172 -11.42 -14.51 -8.39
N HIS A 173 -12.65 -15.01 -8.40
CA HIS A 173 -13.72 -14.55 -9.28
C HIS A 173 -14.81 -13.79 -8.52
N VAL A 174 -14.49 -13.16 -7.38
CA VAL A 174 -15.47 -12.42 -6.58
C VAL A 174 -16.27 -11.45 -7.45
N PHE A 175 -17.57 -11.27 -7.14
CA PHE A 175 -18.56 -10.55 -7.94
C PHE A 175 -19.02 -11.25 -9.23
N ASN A 176 -18.23 -12.19 -9.76
CA ASN A 176 -18.56 -12.96 -10.97
C ASN A 176 -18.27 -14.47 -10.80
N GLU A 177 -18.52 -15.00 -9.60
CA GLU A 177 -18.18 -16.37 -9.25
C GLU A 177 -19.05 -17.34 -10.06
N PRO A 178 -18.46 -18.33 -10.74
CA PRO A 178 -19.19 -19.47 -11.26
C PRO A 178 -19.69 -20.35 -10.10
N LEU A 179 -20.78 -21.08 -10.29
CA LEU A 179 -21.39 -21.86 -9.20
C LEU A 179 -20.49 -22.98 -8.65
N PHE A 180 -19.49 -23.44 -9.40
CA PHE A 180 -18.54 -24.45 -8.92
C PHE A 180 -17.51 -23.89 -7.94
N ASP A 181 -17.33 -22.56 -7.86
CA ASP A 181 -16.50 -21.92 -6.83
C ASP A 181 -17.24 -21.81 -5.49
N LEU A 182 -18.51 -22.26 -5.44
CA LEU A 182 -19.40 -22.14 -4.31
C LEU A 182 -19.85 -23.51 -3.83
N ILE A 183 -19.85 -23.71 -2.51
CA ILE A 183 -20.28 -24.96 -1.87
C ILE A 183 -21.27 -24.72 -0.73
N SER A 184 -22.31 -25.55 -0.64
CA SER A 184 -23.29 -25.47 0.43
C SER A 184 -22.77 -26.12 1.72
N VAL A 185 -22.78 -25.38 2.83
CA VAL A 185 -22.34 -25.88 4.13
C VAL A 185 -23.31 -25.49 5.25
N CYS A 186 -23.31 -26.25 6.34
CA CYS A 186 -23.98 -25.84 7.57
C CYS A 186 -23.15 -24.75 8.28
N PHE A 187 -23.79 -23.99 9.16
CA PHE A 187 -23.14 -22.92 9.94
C PHE A 187 -21.84 -23.38 10.62
N ARG A 188 -21.86 -24.52 11.32
CA ARG A 188 -20.69 -25.06 12.04
C ARG A 188 -19.53 -25.39 11.09
N CYS A 189 -19.81 -26.05 9.97
CA CYS A 189 -18.76 -26.36 8.98
C CYS A 189 -18.21 -25.09 8.34
N HIS A 190 -19.07 -24.08 8.07
CA HIS A 190 -18.64 -22.80 7.52
C HIS A 190 -17.61 -22.10 8.43
N GLU A 191 -17.85 -22.04 9.74
CA GLU A 191 -16.91 -21.45 10.70
C GLU A 191 -15.57 -22.21 10.76
N ILE A 192 -15.61 -23.54 10.70
CA ILE A 192 -14.41 -24.38 10.74
C ILE A 192 -13.55 -24.16 9.48
N ILE A 193 -14.16 -24.24 8.30
CA ILE A 193 -13.44 -24.08 7.03
C ILE A 193 -12.88 -22.66 6.91
N THR A 194 -13.67 -21.63 7.27
CA THR A 194 -13.18 -20.23 7.28
C THR A 194 -11.95 -20.05 8.17
N LYS A 195 -11.89 -20.73 9.32
CA LYS A 195 -10.70 -20.70 10.20
C LYS A 195 -9.50 -21.42 9.57
N MET A 196 -9.72 -22.52 8.85
CA MET A 196 -8.68 -23.26 8.15
C MET A 196 -8.07 -22.41 7.02
N ASP A 197 -8.89 -21.75 6.20
CA ASP A 197 -8.41 -20.93 5.08
C ASP A 197 -7.53 -19.77 5.55
N ARG A 198 -7.96 -19.06 6.59
CA ARG A 198 -7.19 -17.95 7.19
C ARG A 198 -5.82 -18.41 7.72
N LYS A 199 -5.76 -19.63 8.27
CA LYS A 199 -4.50 -20.21 8.76
C LYS A 199 -3.57 -20.58 7.59
N ILE A 200 -4.12 -21.15 6.52
CA ILE A 200 -3.34 -21.47 5.31
C ILE A 200 -2.75 -20.19 4.68
N GLU A 201 -3.51 -19.08 4.68
CA GLU A 201 -3.01 -17.79 4.20
C GLU A 201 -1.89 -17.24 5.10
N SER A 202 -1.99 -17.37 6.43
CA SER A 202 -0.91 -16.96 7.33
C SER A 202 0.36 -17.80 7.16
N ASP A 203 0.21 -19.11 6.91
CA ASP A 203 1.34 -20.04 6.80
C ASP A 203 2.08 -19.91 5.45
N LYS A 204 1.45 -19.33 4.42
CA LYS A 204 2.09 -19.02 3.11
C LYS A 204 2.99 -17.79 3.13
N ILE A 205 3.00 -17.03 4.22
CA ILE A 205 3.78 -15.80 4.38
C ILE A 205 5.14 -16.06 5.08
N ILE A 206 5.40 -17.31 5.49
CA ILE A 206 6.66 -17.79 6.09
C ILE A 206 7.53 -18.45 5.02
#